data_AF-A0A7S1HM45-F1
#
_entry.id   AF-A0A7S1HM45-F1
#
_cell.length_a   1.000
_cell.length_b   1.000
_cell.length_c   1.000
_cell.angle_alpha   90.00
_cell.angle_beta   90.00
_cell.angle_gamma   90.00
#
_symmetry.space_group_name_H-M   'P 1'
#
loop_
_entity.id
_entity.type
_entity.pdbx_description
1 polymer ?
#
loop_
_entity_poly.entity_id
_entity_poly.type
_entity_poly.pdbx_seq_one_letter_code
_entity_poly.pdbx_strand_id
1 'polypeptide(L)'
;GNQTTVPHMGLPPARQEHIIHTQFRSFDFLPLLAAHIVGGRDLPASGTFADVPEMPHALCWVDSFGNIKTNCVASDASFEVGRRITIKLDSQRQLTLECYSRLKDIPDGVVGLTIGSSGMDGKRLLEIVQLGKSAANTLALHSGTNIEFVS
;
A
#
# COMPACT_ATOMS: atom_id res chain seq x y z
N GLY A 1 -2.05 26.17 23.55
CA GLY A 1 -2.72 25.14 24.35
C GLY A 1 -3.31 24.13 23.39
N ASN A 2 -2.96 22.85 23.53
CA ASN A 2 -3.47 21.78 22.69
C ASN A 2 -5.00 21.71 22.82
N GLN A 3 -5.72 22.18 21.81
CA GLN A 3 -7.14 21.85 21.68
C GLN A 3 -7.24 20.48 21.01
N THR A 4 -7.39 19.46 21.84
CA THR A 4 -7.75 18.09 21.43
C THR A 4 -9.25 18.07 21.14
N THR A 5 -9.70 18.79 20.11
CA THR A 5 -11.13 18.90 19.83
C THR A 5 -11.58 17.75 18.94
N VAL A 6 -12.43 16.89 19.49
CA VAL A 6 -13.31 16.04 18.68
C VAL A 6 -14.37 16.97 18.08
N PRO A 7 -14.67 16.91 16.77
CA PRO A 7 -15.78 17.66 16.21
C PRO A 7 -17.03 17.40 17.03
N HIS A 8 -17.71 18.45 17.49
CA HIS A 8 -18.75 18.33 18.53
C HIS A 8 -19.84 17.33 18.13
N MET A 9 -20.06 17.07 16.83
CA MET A 9 -20.90 16.01 16.23
C MET A 9 -22.32 15.88 16.83
N GLY A 10 -22.78 16.88 17.59
CA GLY A 10 -23.99 16.80 18.42
C GLY A 10 -23.89 15.82 19.61
N LEU A 11 -22.68 15.42 20.03
CA LEU A 11 -22.47 14.46 21.11
C LEU A 11 -22.56 15.13 22.50
N PRO A 12 -23.10 14.43 23.53
CA PRO A 12 -23.05 14.92 24.90
C PRO A 12 -21.61 15.11 25.39
N PRO A 13 -21.32 16.08 26.30
CA PRO A 13 -19.96 16.35 26.78
C PRO A 13 -19.25 15.11 27.34
N ALA A 14 -19.93 14.28 28.13
CA ALA A 14 -19.36 13.05 28.67
C ALA A 14 -18.91 12.06 27.58
N ARG A 15 -19.61 12.01 26.45
CA ARG A 15 -19.25 11.15 25.31
C ARG A 15 -18.07 11.73 24.52
N GLN A 16 -17.98 13.05 24.41
CA GLN A 16 -16.82 13.71 23.81
C GLN A 16 -15.56 13.47 24.65
N GLU A 17 -15.65 13.64 25.97
CA GLU A 17 -14.55 13.38 26.90
C GLU A 17 -14.06 11.93 26.79
N HIS A 18 -15.00 10.97 26.78
CA HIS A 18 -14.67 9.56 26.55
C HIS A 18 -13.93 9.35 25.23
N ILE A 19 -14.40 9.94 24.13
CA ILE A 19 -13.76 9.79 22.81
C ILE A 19 -12.36 10.44 22.77
N ILE A 20 -12.14 11.56 23.45
CA ILE A 20 -10.83 12.21 23.52
C ILE A 20 -9.82 11.27 24.20
N HIS A 21 -10.23 10.61 25.28
CA HIS A 21 -9.35 9.83 26.16
C HIS A 21 -9.34 8.32 25.91
N THR A 22 -10.25 7.78 25.08
CA THR A 22 -10.29 6.35 24.74
C THR A 22 -9.10 5.93 23.89
N GLN A 23 -8.64 4.71 24.12
CA GLN A 23 -7.67 4.03 23.25
C GLN A 23 -8.36 3.29 22.08
N PHE A 24 -9.70 3.20 22.08
CA PHE A 24 -10.50 2.52 21.06
C PHE A 24 -11.10 3.47 20.03
N ARG A 25 -10.31 4.43 19.51
CA ARG A 25 -10.81 5.46 18.57
C ARG A 25 -11.38 4.89 17.26
N SER A 26 -10.91 3.72 16.82
CA SER A 26 -11.46 3.02 15.65
C SER A 26 -12.90 2.53 15.87
N PHE A 27 -13.32 2.37 17.12
CA PHE A 27 -14.68 1.98 17.50
C PHE A 27 -15.51 3.20 17.96
N ASP A 28 -14.95 4.00 18.86
CA ASP A 28 -15.66 5.09 19.52
C ASP A 28 -15.79 6.36 18.67
N PHE A 29 -14.85 6.62 17.76
CA PHE A 29 -14.78 7.85 16.97
C PHE A 29 -14.98 7.62 15.47
N LEU A 30 -14.18 6.75 14.86
CA LEU A 30 -14.11 6.59 13.42
C LEU A 30 -15.47 6.25 12.77
N PRO A 31 -16.31 5.35 13.33
CA PRO A 31 -17.61 5.05 12.74
C PRO A 31 -18.58 6.22 12.79
N LEU A 32 -18.51 7.04 13.85
CA LEU A 32 -19.34 8.26 13.98
C LEU A 32 -18.93 9.29 12.93
N LEU A 33 -17.62 9.52 12.80
CA LEU A 33 -17.06 10.42 11.80
C LEU A 33 -17.49 9.99 10.38
N ALA A 34 -17.35 8.70 10.06
CA ALA A 34 -17.76 8.14 8.79
C ALA A 34 -19.25 8.33 8.52
N ALA A 35 -20.12 8.10 9.52
CA ALA A 35 -21.56 8.30 9.38
C ALA A 35 -21.92 9.76 9.06
N HIS A 36 -21.21 10.73 9.66
CA HIS A 36 -21.42 12.14 9.36
C HIS A 36 -20.97 12.53 7.94
N ILE A 37 -19.80 12.03 7.49
CA ILE A 37 -19.29 12.27 6.13
C ILE A 37 -20.24 11.66 5.09
N VAL A 38 -20.65 10.41 5.28
CA VAL A 38 -21.64 9.74 4.39
C VAL A 38 -22.98 10.48 4.38
N GLY A 39 -23.37 11.06 5.52
CA GLY A 39 -24.55 11.92 5.64
C GLY A 39 -24.40 13.32 5.02
N GLY A 40 -23.30 13.60 4.31
CA GLY A 40 -23.06 14.87 3.64
C GLY A 40 -22.78 16.05 4.58
N ARG A 41 -22.44 15.78 5.85
CA ARG A 41 -22.05 16.85 6.77
C ARG A 41 -20.61 17.23 6.53
N ASP A 42 -20.39 18.53 6.36
CA ASP A 42 -19.05 19.10 6.41
C ASP A 42 -18.58 19.12 7.87
N LEU A 43 -17.38 18.61 8.12
CA LEU A 43 -16.82 18.49 9.46
C LEU A 43 -15.55 19.33 9.54
N PRO A 44 -15.32 20.03 10.66
CA PRO A 44 -14.12 20.82 10.83
C PRO A 44 -12.89 19.91 10.75
N ALA A 45 -12.04 20.16 9.75
CA ALA A 45 -10.74 19.53 9.61
C ALA A 45 -9.66 20.51 10.11
N SER A 46 -8.78 20.05 11.00
CA SER A 46 -7.50 20.72 11.20
C SER A 46 -6.64 20.48 9.94
N GLY A 47 -5.78 21.44 9.59
CA GLY A 47 -5.06 21.48 8.31
C GLY A 47 -4.40 20.17 7.87
N THR A 48 -4.16 20.08 6.56
CA THR A 48 -3.46 18.98 5.90
C THR A 48 -2.11 18.71 6.54
N PHE A 49 -1.78 17.44 6.76
CA PHE A 49 -0.44 17.01 7.15
C PHE A 49 0.53 17.47 6.04
N ALA A 50 1.30 18.53 6.30
CA ALA A 50 2.26 19.06 5.33
C ALA A 50 3.54 18.23 5.25
N ASP A 51 3.86 17.50 6.33
CA ASP A 51 5.14 16.80 6.51
C ASP A 51 4.99 15.28 6.38
N VAL A 52 4.35 14.80 5.31
CA VAL A 52 4.38 13.36 4.99
C VAL A 52 5.68 13.06 4.24
N PRO A 53 6.60 12.26 4.79
CA PRO A 53 7.85 11.94 4.11
C PRO A 53 7.58 11.16 2.82
N GLU A 54 8.42 11.37 1.80
CA GLU A 54 8.39 10.51 0.61
C GLU A 54 8.71 9.06 1.00
N MET A 55 7.87 8.15 0.53
CA MET A 55 8.05 6.73 0.79
C MET A 55 9.05 6.15 -0.23
N PRO A 56 10.16 5.53 0.22
CA PRO A 56 11.09 4.88 -0.69
C PRO A 56 10.40 3.72 -1.42
N HIS A 57 10.93 3.33 -2.57
CA HIS A 57 10.46 2.15 -3.27
C HIS A 57 10.64 0.89 -2.40
N ALA A 58 9.58 0.11 -2.27
CA ALA A 58 9.54 -1.03 -1.36
C ALA A 58 8.54 -2.11 -1.80
N LEU A 59 8.73 -3.31 -1.25
CA LEU A 59 7.72 -4.37 -1.21
C LEU A 59 6.72 -4.00 -0.10
N CYS A 60 5.50 -3.61 -0.46
CA CYS A 60 4.55 -3.05 0.51
C CYS A 60 3.66 -4.11 1.13
N TRP A 61 3.29 -5.14 0.37
CA TRP A 61 2.31 -6.12 0.82
C TRP A 61 2.53 -7.47 0.18
N VAL A 62 2.52 -8.52 1.00
CA VAL A 62 2.38 -9.90 0.53
C VAL A 62 0.92 -10.30 0.74
N ASP A 63 0.22 -10.59 -0.35
CA ASP A 63 -1.19 -11.01 -0.27
C ASP A 63 -1.34 -12.46 0.23
N SER A 64 -2.59 -12.89 0.44
CA SER A 64 -2.90 -14.24 0.92
C SER A 64 -2.49 -15.36 -0.04
N PHE A 65 -2.19 -15.05 -1.29
CA PHE A 65 -1.69 -16.00 -2.29
C PHE A 65 -0.16 -16.03 -2.35
N GLY A 66 0.51 -15.05 -1.72
CA GLY A 66 1.94 -14.87 -1.75
C GLY A 66 2.45 -14.02 -2.91
N ASN A 67 1.58 -13.27 -3.59
CA ASN A 67 1.99 -12.24 -4.52
C ASN A 67 2.53 -11.04 -3.74
N ILE A 68 3.56 -10.40 -4.27
CA ILE A 68 4.22 -9.27 -3.63
C ILE A 68 3.86 -8.01 -4.39
N LYS A 69 3.14 -7.09 -3.76
CA LYS A 69 2.80 -5.77 -4.29
C LYS A 69 3.88 -4.75 -3.92
N THR A 70 4.29 -3.93 -4.87
CA THR A 70 5.20 -2.81 -4.63
C THR A 70 4.44 -1.49 -4.55
N ASN A 71 5.12 -0.40 -4.16
CA ASN A 71 4.62 0.98 -4.36
C ASN A 71 5.06 1.59 -5.70
N CYS A 72 5.62 0.79 -6.61
CA CYS A 72 6.15 1.27 -7.88
C CYS A 72 5.16 1.02 -9.01
N VAL A 73 5.17 1.91 -10.00
CA VAL A 73 4.40 1.82 -11.23
C VAL A 73 5.32 1.49 -12.42
N ALA A 74 4.74 1.19 -13.58
CA ALA A 74 5.48 0.81 -14.78
C ALA A 74 6.61 1.80 -15.18
N SER A 75 6.38 3.11 -15.01
CA SER A 75 7.36 4.15 -15.33
C SER A 75 8.59 4.13 -14.42
N ASP A 76 8.47 3.63 -13.20
CA ASP A 76 9.58 3.61 -12.23
C ASP A 76 10.60 2.52 -12.57
N ALA A 77 10.17 1.49 -13.31
CA ALA A 77 10.97 0.32 -13.64
C ALA A 77 11.31 0.22 -15.14
N SER A 78 10.88 1.18 -15.97
CA SER A 78 10.90 1.03 -17.44
C SER A 78 10.27 -0.29 -17.91
N PHE A 79 9.12 -0.62 -17.32
CA PHE A 79 8.42 -1.89 -17.54
C PHE A 79 7.99 -2.06 -19.01
N GLU A 80 8.37 -3.19 -19.61
CA GLU A 80 7.99 -3.58 -20.96
C GLU A 80 7.87 -5.11 -21.02
N VAL A 81 6.78 -5.62 -21.61
CA VAL A 81 6.54 -7.08 -21.68
C VAL A 81 7.69 -7.78 -22.40
N GLY A 82 8.19 -8.88 -21.82
CA GLY A 82 9.36 -9.63 -22.29
C GLY A 82 10.71 -9.07 -21.83
N ARG A 83 10.76 -7.84 -21.30
CA ARG A 83 11.99 -7.27 -20.75
C ARG A 83 12.32 -7.92 -19.41
N ARG A 84 13.61 -8.11 -19.16
CA ARG A 84 14.13 -8.48 -17.84
C ARG A 84 14.58 -7.25 -17.07
N ILE A 85 14.10 -7.11 -15.84
CA ILE A 85 14.41 -6.01 -14.93
C ILE A 85 15.16 -6.57 -13.74
N THR A 86 16.28 -5.95 -13.41
CA THR A 86 17.05 -6.26 -12.21
C THR A 86 16.62 -5.32 -11.09
N ILE A 87 16.30 -5.89 -9.95
CA ILE A 87 15.85 -5.21 -8.74
C ILE A 87 16.89 -5.49 -7.66
N LYS A 88 17.48 -4.45 -7.09
CA LYS A 88 18.26 -4.56 -5.85
C LYS A 88 17.32 -4.56 -4.65
N LEU A 89 17.63 -5.37 -3.67
CA LEU A 89 16.87 -5.58 -2.44
C LEU A 89 17.77 -5.22 -1.26
N ASP A 90 17.36 -4.24 -0.45
CA ASP A 90 18.09 -3.72 0.73
C ASP A 90 19.61 -3.50 0.48
N SER A 91 19.98 -3.11 -0.75
CA SER A 91 21.37 -2.91 -1.21
C SER A 91 22.31 -4.12 -1.11
N GLN A 92 21.80 -5.33 -0.84
CA GLN A 92 22.63 -6.53 -0.63
C GLN A 92 22.36 -7.66 -1.63
N ARG A 93 21.11 -7.81 -2.07
CA ARG A 93 20.69 -8.88 -3.00
C ARG A 93 20.19 -8.28 -4.30
N GLN A 94 20.33 -9.03 -5.40
CA GLN A 94 19.71 -8.70 -6.67
C GLN A 94 18.79 -9.83 -7.13
N LEU A 95 17.79 -9.42 -7.91
CA LEU A 95 16.68 -10.22 -8.39
C LEU A 95 16.43 -9.80 -9.83
N THR A 96 16.52 -10.71 -10.78
CA THR A 96 16.16 -10.40 -12.18
C THR A 96 14.85 -11.09 -12.51
N LEU A 97 13.84 -10.31 -12.88
CA LEU A 97 12.51 -10.80 -13.23
C LEU A 97 12.16 -10.40 -14.65
N GLU A 98 11.49 -11.31 -15.35
CA GLU A 98 10.91 -11.02 -16.65
C GLU A 98 9.53 -10.39 -16.49
N CYS A 99 9.23 -9.42 -17.34
CA CYS A 99 7.97 -8.68 -17.32
C CYS A 99 6.91 -9.39 -18.15
N TYR A 100 5.75 -9.63 -17.56
CA TYR A 100 4.63 -10.28 -18.22
C TYR A 100 3.39 -9.39 -18.20
N SER A 101 2.55 -9.54 -19.22
CA SER A 101 1.35 -8.71 -19.33
C SER A 101 0.31 -9.04 -18.25
N ARG A 102 0.18 -10.32 -17.90
CA ARG A 102 -0.78 -10.84 -16.91
C ARG A 102 -0.18 -12.05 -16.18
N LEU A 103 -0.70 -12.32 -14.99
CA LEU A 103 -0.36 -13.51 -14.20
C LEU A 103 -0.40 -14.82 -14.99
N LYS A 104 -1.43 -15.03 -15.82
CA LYS A 104 -1.61 -16.27 -16.60
C LYS A 104 -0.60 -16.45 -17.73
N ASP A 105 0.12 -15.39 -18.10
CA ASP A 105 1.12 -15.44 -19.17
C ASP A 105 2.50 -15.86 -18.62
N ILE A 106 2.62 -16.00 -17.29
CA ILE A 106 3.85 -16.43 -16.61
C ILE A 106 3.95 -17.96 -16.70
N PRO A 107 5.07 -18.52 -17.18
CA PRO A 107 5.26 -19.96 -17.26
C PRO A 107 5.20 -20.64 -15.90
N ASP A 108 4.80 -21.91 -15.89
CA ASP A 108 4.76 -22.72 -14.69
C ASP A 108 6.13 -22.77 -13.98
N GLY A 109 6.10 -22.55 -12.67
CA GLY A 109 7.32 -22.53 -11.85
C GLY A 109 8.17 -21.27 -11.98
N VAL A 110 7.83 -20.32 -12.85
CA VAL A 110 8.57 -19.06 -13.03
C VAL A 110 7.98 -17.95 -12.16
N VAL A 111 8.85 -17.16 -11.54
CA VAL A 111 8.47 -15.91 -10.90
C VAL A 111 8.60 -14.78 -11.92
N GLY A 112 7.57 -13.96 -12.06
CA GLY A 112 7.51 -12.85 -13.00
C GLY A 112 7.11 -11.53 -12.35
N LEU A 113 7.41 -10.43 -13.05
CA LEU A 113 6.92 -9.09 -12.72
C LEU A 113 5.73 -8.78 -13.62
N THR A 114 4.61 -8.34 -13.06
CA THR A 114 3.41 -7.97 -13.82
C THR A 114 2.83 -6.65 -13.31
N ILE A 115 1.95 -6.06 -14.10
CA ILE A 115 1.09 -4.97 -13.62
C ILE A 115 -0.04 -5.59 -12.80
N GLY A 116 -0.20 -5.10 -11.57
CA GLY A 116 -1.17 -5.56 -10.60
C GLY A 116 -2.57 -4.97 -10.76
N SER A 117 -3.49 -5.45 -9.94
CA SER A 117 -4.87 -4.92 -9.88
C SER A 117 -4.99 -3.72 -8.94
N SER A 118 -4.01 -3.46 -8.08
CA SER A 118 -4.02 -2.31 -7.16
C SER A 118 -3.41 -1.06 -7.81
N GLY A 119 -3.83 0.13 -7.36
CA GLY A 119 -3.37 1.39 -7.93
C GLY A 119 -4.28 2.58 -7.62
N MET A 120 -3.87 3.76 -8.04
CA MET A 120 -4.60 5.03 -7.88
C MET A 120 -4.47 5.87 -9.15
N ASP A 121 -5.50 6.64 -9.49
CA ASP A 121 -5.52 7.56 -10.64
C ASP A 121 -5.08 6.93 -11.97
N GLY A 122 -5.53 5.70 -12.22
CA GLY A 122 -5.21 4.93 -13.43
C GLY A 122 -3.80 4.35 -13.47
N LYS A 123 -2.94 4.64 -12.49
CA LYS A 123 -1.60 4.05 -12.36
C LYS A 123 -1.68 2.79 -11.51
N ARG A 124 -1.38 1.65 -12.13
CA ARG A 124 -1.36 0.34 -11.47
C ARG A 124 0.03 0.04 -10.90
N LEU A 125 0.05 -0.56 -9.73
CA LEU A 125 1.26 -0.98 -9.03
C LEU A 125 1.85 -2.24 -9.68
N LEU A 126 3.17 -2.38 -9.61
CA LEU A 126 3.86 -3.59 -10.04
C LEU A 126 3.74 -4.69 -8.99
N GLU A 127 3.66 -5.93 -9.44
CA GLU A 127 3.53 -7.11 -8.59
C GLU A 127 4.52 -8.20 -9.02
N ILE A 128 5.15 -8.83 -8.05
CA ILE A 128 5.99 -10.02 -8.24
C ILE A 128 5.14 -11.24 -7.90
N VAL A 129 4.97 -12.13 -8.86
CA VAL A 129 3.98 -13.21 -8.78
C VAL A 129 4.52 -14.52 -9.35
N GLN A 130 3.92 -15.64 -8.95
CA GLN A 130 4.22 -16.98 -9.47
C GLN A 130 2.94 -17.77 -9.62
N LEU A 131 2.75 -18.43 -10.77
CA LEU A 131 1.53 -19.19 -11.01
C LEU A 131 1.45 -20.41 -10.06
N GLY A 132 0.35 -20.52 -9.31
CA GLY A 132 0.08 -21.64 -8.42
C GLY A 132 0.95 -21.74 -7.16
N LYS A 133 1.81 -20.75 -6.90
CA LYS A 133 2.73 -20.72 -5.74
C LYS A 133 2.88 -19.32 -5.16
N SER A 134 3.40 -19.26 -3.94
CA SER A 134 3.76 -18.00 -3.27
C SER A 134 5.12 -17.50 -3.77
N ALA A 135 5.13 -16.40 -4.52
CA ALA A 135 6.36 -15.74 -4.94
C ALA A 135 7.19 -15.25 -3.74
N ALA A 136 6.53 -14.76 -2.69
CA ALA A 136 7.16 -14.36 -1.44
C ALA A 136 7.96 -15.51 -0.80
N ASN A 137 7.38 -16.71 -0.73
CA ASN A 137 8.07 -17.87 -0.17
C ASN A 137 9.20 -18.35 -1.09
N THR A 138 8.96 -18.40 -2.41
CA THR A 138 9.97 -18.84 -3.38
C THR A 138 11.20 -17.92 -3.40
N LEU A 139 11.00 -16.61 -3.25
CA LEU A 139 12.08 -15.63 -3.22
C LEU A 139 12.57 -15.29 -1.80
N ALA A 140 11.97 -15.87 -0.75
CA ALA A 140 12.19 -15.49 0.64
C ALA A 140 12.16 -13.97 0.84
N LEU A 141 11.08 -13.33 0.39
CA LEU A 141 10.84 -11.88 0.46
C LEU A 141 9.64 -11.58 1.37
N HIS A 142 9.64 -10.40 1.99
CA HIS A 142 8.58 -9.94 2.88
C HIS A 142 8.27 -8.46 2.67
N SER A 143 7.14 -8.01 3.21
CA SER A 143 6.80 -6.59 3.25
C SER A 143 7.88 -5.80 4.01
N GLY A 144 8.13 -4.57 3.57
CA GLY A 144 9.11 -3.65 4.16
C GLY A 144 10.52 -3.72 3.55
N THR A 145 10.81 -4.69 2.67
CA THR A 145 12.07 -4.73 1.91
C THR A 145 12.15 -3.55 0.94
N ASN A 146 13.22 -2.77 1.01
CA ASN A 146 13.46 -1.66 0.08
C ASN A 146 13.93 -2.20 -1.27
N ILE A 147 13.50 -1.55 -2.36
CA ILE A 147 13.84 -1.95 -3.71
C ILE A 147 14.38 -0.78 -4.54
N GLU A 148 15.31 -1.09 -5.44
CA GLU A 148 15.83 -0.15 -6.44
C GLU A 148 15.87 -0.86 -7.79
N PHE A 149 15.30 -0.25 -8.83
CA PHE A 149 15.39 -0.76 -10.18
C PHE A 149 16.75 -0.38 -10.79
N VAL A 150 17.48 -1.37 -11.27
CA VAL A 150 18.75 -1.16 -11.96
C VAL A 150 18.46 -0.98 -13.45
N SER A 151 18.80 0.19 -13.96
CA SER A 151 18.70 0.57 -15.38
C SER A 151 19.73 -0.14 -16.24
#